data_AF-A0A931HQU2-F1
#
_entry.id   AF-A0A931HQU2-F1
#
_cell.length_a   1.000
_cell.length_b   1.000
_cell.length_c   1.000
_cell.angle_alpha   90.00
_cell.angle_beta   90.00
_cell.angle_gamma   90.00
#
_symmetry.space_group_name_H-M   'P 1'
#
loop_
_entity.id
_entity.type
_entity.pdbx_description
1 polymer ?
#
loop_
_entity_poly.entity_id
_entity_poly.type
_entity_poly.pdbx_seq_one_letter_code
_entity_poly.pdbx_strand_id
1 'polypeptide(L)'
;MVRALIVGLSSALAAGVLVGVVSRILMRAATLAVGGEPGFSWGGSLFIVLLYAAAMVPGGLLAATGHRYRWLSAAGVLFLFVPATGIASEELTNLDHLSTLRLCLVGVLGLSIYASLVVLPFVTVLMLRRLERIFGSPRRFPDPVPVGMQR
;
A
#
# COMPACT_ATOMS: atom_id res chain seq x y z
N MET A 1 -17.83 12.31 -12.92
CA MET A 1 -16.35 12.23 -12.99
C MET A 1 -15.69 12.68 -11.71
N VAL A 2 -15.89 13.93 -11.25
CA VAL A 2 -15.30 14.45 -9.99
C VAL A 2 -15.49 13.52 -8.80
N ARG A 3 -16.71 12.99 -8.62
CA ARG A 3 -17.02 12.03 -7.55
C ARG A 3 -16.20 10.74 -7.61
N ALA A 4 -15.96 10.19 -8.81
CA ALA A 4 -15.16 8.98 -8.99
C ALA A 4 -13.70 9.25 -8.65
N LEU A 5 -13.16 10.41 -9.06
CA LEU A 5 -11.79 10.82 -8.70
C LEU A 5 -11.63 11.01 -7.19
N ILE A 6 -12.60 11.64 -6.52
CA ILE A 6 -12.60 11.80 -5.05
C ILE A 6 -12.61 10.43 -4.39
N VAL A 7 -13.51 9.53 -4.79
CA VAL A 7 -13.60 8.18 -4.21
C VAL A 7 -12.32 7.38 -4.45
N GLY A 8 -11.74 7.46 -5.66
CA GLY A 8 -10.45 6.86 -6.00
C GLY A 8 -9.31 7.38 -5.14
N LEU A 9 -9.18 8.70 -5.03
CA LEU A 9 -8.17 9.34 -4.21
C LEU A 9 -8.35 8.98 -2.73
N SER A 10 -9.55 9.12 -2.18
CA SER A 10 -9.84 8.76 -0.79
C SER A 10 -9.56 7.29 -0.49
N SER A 11 -9.83 6.39 -1.44
CA SER A 11 -9.52 4.96 -1.27
C SER A 11 -8.01 4.69 -1.22
N ALA A 12 -7.23 5.36 -2.07
CA ALA A 12 -5.77 5.26 -2.10
C ALA A 12 -5.15 5.82 -0.83
N LEU A 13 -5.62 6.99 -0.38
CA LEU A 13 -5.19 7.60 0.87
C LEU A 13 -5.51 6.70 2.06
N ALA A 14 -6.75 6.21 2.17
CA ALA A 14 -7.16 5.34 3.28
C ALA A 14 -6.35 4.04 3.30
N ALA A 15 -6.15 3.38 2.15
CA ALA A 15 -5.38 2.15 2.07
C ALA A 15 -3.89 2.38 2.38
N GLY A 16 -3.29 3.43 1.81
CA GLY A 16 -1.91 3.79 2.08
C GLY A 16 -1.67 4.14 3.54
N VAL A 17 -2.59 4.87 4.19
CA VAL A 17 -2.52 5.16 5.63
C VAL A 17 -2.62 3.89 6.46
N LEU A 18 -3.64 3.06 6.21
CA LEU A 18 -3.85 1.82 6.96
C LEU A 18 -2.64 0.89 6.89
N VAL A 19 -2.16 0.60 5.68
CA VAL A 19 -1.03 -0.31 5.49
C VAL A 19 0.29 0.34 5.92
N GLY A 20 0.49 1.63 5.66
CA GLY A 20 1.67 2.37 6.10
C GLY A 20 1.82 2.36 7.63
N VAL A 21 0.71 2.51 8.37
CA VAL A 21 0.69 2.40 9.84
C VAL A 21 1.02 0.98 10.28
N VAL A 22 0.46 -0.05 9.64
CA VAL A 22 0.78 -1.46 9.96
C VAL A 22 2.27 -1.75 9.70
N SER A 23 2.79 -1.37 8.54
CA SER A 23 4.22 -1.49 8.22
C SER A 23 5.08 -0.75 9.23
N ARG A 24 4.63 0.42 9.70
CA ARG A 24 5.34 1.19 10.72
C ARG A 24 5.42 0.45 12.06
N ILE A 25 4.31 -0.14 12.49
CA ILE A 25 4.26 -0.95 13.72
C ILE A 25 5.18 -2.16 13.59
N LEU A 26 5.17 -2.84 12.43
CA LEU A 26 6.04 -3.98 12.15
C LEU A 26 7.52 -3.60 12.16
N MET A 27 7.91 -2.49 11.54
CA MET A 27 9.29 -1.98 11.57
C MET A 27 9.73 -1.67 13.01
N ARG A 28 8.86 -1.00 13.79
CA ARG A 28 9.17 -0.73 15.21
C ARG A 28 9.34 -2.02 16.01
N ALA A 29 8.50 -3.03 15.76
CA ALA A 29 8.64 -4.33 16.39
C ALA A 29 9.95 -5.03 15.99
N ALA A 30 10.37 -4.90 14.72
CA ALA A 30 11.62 -5.46 14.22
C ALA A 30 12.84 -4.80 14.90
N THR A 31 12.85 -3.48 15.03
CA THR A 31 13.92 -2.77 15.75
C THR A 31 14.00 -3.20 17.22
N LEU A 32 12.84 -3.31 17.90
CA LEU A 32 12.79 -3.78 19.29
C LEU A 32 13.27 -5.23 19.44
N ALA A 33 13.02 -6.09 18.45
CA ALA A 33 13.46 -7.48 18.46
C ALA A 33 14.99 -7.64 18.41
N VAL A 34 15.66 -6.74 17.70
CA VAL A 34 17.13 -6.69 17.61
C VAL A 34 17.73 -6.04 18.88
N GLY A 35 16.91 -5.41 19.72
CA GLY A 35 17.36 -4.67 20.91
C GLY A 35 17.85 -3.26 20.59
N GLY A 36 17.54 -2.74 19.39
CA GLY A 36 17.84 -1.36 19.02
C GLY A 36 16.85 -0.37 19.64
N GLU A 37 17.30 0.87 19.84
CA GLU A 37 16.37 1.95 20.14
C GLU A 37 15.63 2.35 18.84
N PRO A 38 14.29 2.46 18.86
CA PRO A 38 13.56 2.93 17.70
C PRO A 38 13.89 4.41 17.43
N GLY A 39 14.93 4.67 16.65
CA GLY A 39 15.40 6.00 16.22
C GLY A 39 14.45 6.72 15.26
N PHE A 40 13.19 6.33 15.27
CA PHE A 40 12.19 6.70 14.30
C PHE A 40 11.50 8.00 14.68
N SER A 41 11.94 9.10 14.06
CA SER A 41 11.32 10.41 14.24
C SER A 41 9.84 10.42 13.81
N TRP A 42 9.04 11.28 14.42
CA TRP A 42 7.66 11.54 13.96
C TRP A 42 7.62 11.94 12.48
N GLY A 43 8.62 12.70 12.02
CA GLY A 43 8.77 13.07 10.62
C GLY A 43 9.00 11.87 9.69
N GLY A 44 9.87 10.93 10.06
CA GLY A 44 10.09 9.71 9.29
C GLY A 44 8.86 8.81 9.25
N SER A 45 8.11 8.74 10.35
CA SER A 45 6.85 7.99 10.40
C SER A 45 5.80 8.58 9.43
N LEU A 46 5.64 9.90 9.45
CA LEU A 46 4.73 10.60 8.56
C LEU A 46 5.14 10.42 7.09
N PHE A 47 6.43 10.52 6.79
CA PHE A 47 6.97 10.34 5.44
C PHE A 47 6.65 8.96 4.88
N ILE A 48 6.84 7.88 5.65
CA ILE A 48 6.51 6.51 5.21
C ILE A 48 5.02 6.38 4.89
N VAL A 49 4.15 6.89 5.76
CA VAL A 49 2.70 6.85 5.55
C VAL A 49 2.29 7.60 4.29
N LEU A 50 2.85 8.80 4.09
CA LEU A 50 2.61 9.60 2.88
C LEU A 50 3.14 8.90 1.62
N LEU A 51 4.29 8.24 1.70
CA LEU A 51 4.88 7.51 0.58
C LEU A 51 3.97 6.36 0.14
N TYR A 52 3.45 5.58 1.09
CA TYR A 52 2.49 4.51 0.82
C TYR A 52 1.21 5.05 0.17
N ALA A 53 0.68 6.17 0.69
CA ALA A 53 -0.50 6.81 0.14
C ALA A 53 -0.26 7.32 -1.30
N ALA A 54 0.83 8.05 -1.53
CA ALA A 54 1.21 8.60 -2.82
C ALA A 54 1.44 7.50 -3.87
N ALA A 55 2.13 6.42 -3.49
CA ALA A 55 2.39 5.28 -4.37
C ALA A 55 1.09 4.63 -4.87
N MET A 56 0.01 4.68 -4.09
CA MET A 56 -1.29 4.08 -4.45
C MET A 56 -2.23 5.02 -5.20
N VAL A 57 -1.94 6.33 -5.25
CA VAL A 57 -2.80 7.32 -5.95
C VAL A 57 -3.06 6.93 -7.40
N PRO A 58 -2.06 6.57 -8.23
CA PRO A 58 -2.31 6.19 -9.62
C PRO A 58 -3.26 4.99 -9.75
N GLY A 59 -3.09 3.98 -8.88
CA GLY A 59 -3.93 2.79 -8.85
C GLY A 59 -5.37 3.10 -8.44
N GLY A 60 -5.56 3.93 -7.41
CA GLY A 60 -6.89 4.34 -6.94
C GLY A 60 -7.66 5.18 -7.96
N LEU A 61 -6.97 6.13 -8.63
CA LEU A 61 -7.58 6.95 -9.67
C LEU A 61 -8.02 6.13 -10.88
N LEU A 62 -7.18 5.21 -11.36
CA LEU A 62 -7.48 4.36 -12.51
C LEU A 62 -8.55 3.30 -12.20
N ALA A 63 -8.55 2.76 -10.99
CA ALA A 63 -9.58 1.84 -10.55
C ALA A 63 -10.96 2.52 -10.51
N ALA A 64 -11.01 3.79 -10.09
CA ALA A 64 -12.25 4.56 -10.03
C ALA A 64 -12.80 4.97 -11.41
N THR A 65 -11.97 5.04 -12.45
CA THR A 65 -12.41 5.29 -13.83
C THR A 65 -12.82 4.02 -14.59
N GLY A 66 -12.75 2.85 -13.95
CA GLY A 66 -13.13 1.57 -14.56
C GLY A 66 -12.11 1.04 -15.57
N HIS A 67 -10.89 1.59 -15.60
CA HIS A 67 -9.91 1.24 -16.61
C HIS A 67 -9.29 -0.15 -16.35
N ARG A 68 -9.04 -0.91 -17.44
CA ARG A 68 -8.34 -2.22 -17.42
C ARG A 68 -6.95 -2.17 -16.77
N TYR A 69 -6.38 -0.97 -16.57
CA TYR A 69 -5.05 -0.75 -16.01
C TYR A 69 -5.02 -0.63 -14.47
N ARG A 70 -6.01 -1.21 -13.76
CA ARG A 70 -5.96 -1.40 -12.30
C ARG A 70 -4.66 -2.03 -11.78
N TRP A 71 -3.93 -2.72 -12.65
CA TRP A 71 -2.60 -3.31 -12.38
C TRP A 71 -1.49 -2.28 -12.20
N LEU A 72 -1.69 -1.00 -12.57
CA LEU A 72 -0.72 0.08 -12.28
C LEU A 72 -0.55 0.32 -10.77
N SER A 73 -1.47 -0.16 -9.94
CA SER A 73 -1.26 -0.29 -8.48
C SER A 73 0.00 -1.08 -8.15
N ALA A 74 0.35 -2.08 -8.97
CA ALA A 74 1.55 -2.88 -8.80
C ALA A 74 2.83 -2.07 -9.05
N ALA A 75 2.80 -1.03 -9.89
CA ALA A 75 3.95 -0.14 -10.06
C ALA A 75 4.25 0.64 -8.77
N GLY A 76 3.21 1.09 -8.07
CA GLY A 76 3.36 1.70 -6.75
C GLY A 76 3.94 0.73 -5.72
N VAL A 77 3.52 -0.54 -5.75
CA VAL A 77 4.11 -1.59 -4.91
C VAL A 77 5.59 -1.78 -5.24
N LEU A 78 5.94 -1.98 -6.50
CA LEU A 78 7.33 -2.14 -6.96
C LEU A 78 8.21 -0.96 -6.55
N PHE A 79 7.68 0.26 -6.62
CA PHE A 79 8.37 1.44 -6.13
C PHE A 79 8.64 1.38 -4.62
N LEU A 80 7.69 0.91 -3.81
CA LEU A 80 7.85 0.77 -2.35
C LEU A 80 8.81 -0.36 -1.95
N PHE A 81 9.09 -1.33 -2.83
CA PHE A 81 10.13 -2.33 -2.58
C PHE A 81 11.52 -1.70 -2.47
N VAL A 82 11.81 -0.64 -3.25
CA VAL A 82 13.12 0.02 -3.24
C VAL A 82 13.49 0.55 -1.84
N PRO A 83 12.72 1.45 -1.21
CA PRO A 83 13.04 1.92 0.14
C PRO A 83 12.94 0.81 1.19
N ALA A 84 12.04 -0.18 1.03
CA ALA A 84 11.95 -1.32 1.94
C ALA A 84 13.22 -2.17 1.94
N THR A 85 13.81 -2.43 0.76
CA THR A 85 15.08 -3.15 0.64
C THR A 85 16.25 -2.36 1.22
N GLY A 86 16.27 -1.04 1.05
CA GLY A 86 17.28 -0.17 1.68
C GLY A 86 17.28 -0.30 3.20
N ILE A 87 16.11 -0.14 3.82
CA ILE A 87 15.94 -0.29 5.28
C ILE A 87 16.35 -1.71 5.74
N ALA A 88 15.91 -2.74 5.01
CA ALA A 88 16.26 -4.11 5.34
C ALA A 88 17.77 -4.36 5.28
N SER A 89 18.48 -3.75 4.32
CA SER A 89 19.93 -3.88 4.21
C SER A 89 20.70 -3.24 5.36
N GLU A 90 20.23 -2.09 5.86
CA GLU A 90 20.78 -1.43 7.04
C GLU A 90 20.55 -2.24 8.33
N GLU A 91 19.41 -2.92 8.43
CA GLU A 91 19.12 -3.82 9.56
C GLU A 91 19.97 -5.10 9.49
N LEU A 92 20.19 -5.66 8.29
CA LEU A 92 21.00 -6.85 8.06
C LEU A 92 22.46 -6.67 8.49
N THR A 93 23.02 -5.46 8.36
CA THR A 93 24.39 -5.17 8.82
C THR A 93 24.57 -5.16 10.34
N ASN A 94 23.48 -5.19 11.12
CA ASN A 94 23.51 -5.16 12.58
C ASN A 94 23.18 -6.52 13.23
N LEU A 95 23.16 -7.62 12.47
CA LEU A 95 22.70 -8.93 12.97
C LEU A 95 23.79 -9.77 13.65
N ASP A 96 25.06 -9.36 13.62
CA ASP A 96 26.23 -10.17 14.00
C ASP A 96 26.25 -10.69 15.45
N HIS A 97 25.35 -10.20 16.32
CA HIS A 97 25.27 -10.57 17.73
C HIS A 97 23.91 -11.14 18.18
N LEU A 98 23.04 -11.51 17.23
CA LEU A 98 21.70 -12.00 17.57
C LEU A 98 21.65 -13.50 17.81
N SER A 99 20.85 -13.90 18.81
CA SER A 99 20.50 -15.30 19.02
C SER A 99 19.60 -15.83 17.89
N THR A 100 19.63 -17.15 17.65
CA THR A 100 18.84 -17.81 16.59
C THR A 100 17.34 -17.48 16.64
N LEU A 101 16.78 -17.37 17.85
CA LEU A 101 15.37 -17.02 18.04
C LEU A 101 15.08 -15.58 17.59
N ARG A 102 15.98 -14.63 17.88
CA ARG A 102 15.83 -13.23 17.42
C ARG A 102 15.99 -13.13 15.91
N LEU A 103 16.91 -13.89 15.32
CA LEU A 103 17.05 -13.99 13.86
C LEU A 103 15.75 -14.48 13.19
N CYS A 104 15.15 -15.56 13.69
CA CYS A 104 13.86 -16.04 13.18
C CYS A 104 12.77 -14.97 13.30
N LEU A 105 12.71 -14.27 14.45
CA LEU A 105 11.70 -13.26 14.70
C LEU A 105 11.85 -12.04 13.77
N VAL A 106 13.08 -11.55 13.57
CA VAL A 106 13.39 -10.48 12.60
C VAL A 106 13.04 -10.93 11.19
N GLY A 107 13.38 -12.16 10.81
CA GLY A 107 13.01 -12.73 9.51
C GLY A 107 11.49 -12.75 9.27
N VAL A 108 10.72 -13.19 10.27
CA VAL A 108 9.25 -13.20 10.20
C VAL A 108 8.67 -11.79 10.13
N LEU A 109 9.20 -10.84 10.91
CA LEU A 109 8.76 -9.45 10.88
C LEU A 109 9.09 -8.77 9.54
N GLY A 110 10.31 -8.98 9.03
CA GLY A 110 10.73 -8.51 7.72
C GLY A 110 9.84 -9.06 6.61
N LEU A 111 9.58 -10.37 6.61
CA LEU A 111 8.67 -11.00 5.65
C LEU A 111 7.24 -10.43 5.76
N SER A 112 6.79 -10.11 6.98
CA SER A 112 5.48 -9.51 7.22
C SER A 112 5.37 -8.10 6.64
N ILE A 113 6.46 -7.31 6.63
CA ILE A 113 6.51 -6.00 5.97
C ILE A 113 6.39 -6.17 4.46
N TYR A 114 7.11 -7.12 3.84
CA TYR A 114 6.94 -7.37 2.40
C TYR A 114 5.55 -7.91 2.06
N ALA A 115 4.98 -8.75 2.92
CA ALA A 115 3.62 -9.24 2.76
C ALA A 115 2.59 -8.08 2.79
N SER A 116 2.78 -7.08 3.66
CA SER A 116 1.89 -5.92 3.72
C SER A 116 1.93 -5.10 2.41
N LEU A 117 3.10 -4.97 1.77
CA LEU A 117 3.25 -4.34 0.45
C LEU A 117 2.46 -5.07 -0.64
N VAL A 118 2.47 -6.41 -0.63
CA VAL A 118 1.71 -7.22 -1.59
C VAL A 118 0.20 -7.10 -1.35
N VAL A 119 -0.22 -6.97 -0.09
CA VAL A 119 -1.63 -6.82 0.31
C VAL A 119 -2.17 -5.42 -0.02
N LEU A 120 -1.32 -4.39 -0.05
CA LEU A 120 -1.68 -2.99 -0.31
C LEU A 120 -2.63 -2.76 -1.50
N PRO A 121 -2.37 -3.25 -2.73
CA PRO A 121 -3.28 -3.04 -3.87
C PRO A 121 -4.65 -3.68 -3.66
N PHE A 122 -4.74 -4.80 -2.93
CA PHE A 122 -6.01 -5.43 -2.59
C PHE A 122 -6.80 -4.57 -1.60
N VAL A 123 -6.12 -3.99 -0.60
CA VAL A 123 -6.74 -3.07 0.38
C VAL A 123 -7.25 -1.82 -0.33
N THR A 124 -6.50 -1.26 -1.29
CA THR A 124 -6.95 -0.12 -2.11
C THR A 124 -8.24 -0.44 -2.85
N VAL A 125 -8.32 -1.58 -3.52
CA VAL A 125 -9.55 -2.01 -4.24
C VAL A 125 -10.69 -2.29 -3.26
N LEU A 126 -10.41 -2.88 -2.10
CA LEU A 126 -11.42 -3.13 -1.07
C LEU A 126 -11.99 -1.81 -0.52
N MET A 127 -11.14 -0.83 -0.24
CA MET A 127 -11.55 0.50 0.23
C MET A 127 -12.35 1.23 -0.84
N LEU A 128 -11.95 1.14 -2.11
CA LEU A 128 -12.71 1.68 -3.22
C LEU A 128 -14.13 1.10 -3.27
N ARG A 129 -14.26 -0.23 -3.24
CA ARG A 129 -15.57 -0.92 -3.23
C ARG A 129 -16.43 -0.58 -2.01
N ARG A 130 -15.80 -0.34 -0.84
CA ARG A 130 -16.52 0.10 0.36
C ARG A 130 -17.04 1.54 0.19
N LEU A 131 -16.21 2.46 -0.30
CA LEU A 131 -16.60 3.85 -0.51
C LEU A 131 -17.66 3.97 -1.62
N GLU A 132 -17.54 3.21 -2.71
CA GLU A 132 -18.57 3.17 -3.76
C GLU A 132 -19.93 2.71 -3.24
N ARG A 133 -19.97 1.77 -2.27
CA ARG A 133 -21.23 1.34 -1.64
C ARG A 133 -21.85 2.43 -0.75
N ILE A 134 -21.02 3.16 -0.01
CA ILE A 134 -21.48 4.22 0.90
C ILE A 134 -22.00 5.42 0.11
N PHE A 135 -21.26 5.84 -0.91
CA PHE A 135 -21.63 7.00 -1.72
C PHE A 135 -22.62 6.61 -2.84
N GLY A 136 -22.77 5.34 -3.20
CA GLY A 136 -23.57 4.90 -4.34
C GLY A 136 -22.77 5.02 -5.63
N SER A 137 -22.78 3.97 -6.45
CA SER A 137 -21.93 3.86 -7.63
C SER A 137 -22.13 5.04 -8.58
N PRO A 138 -21.06 5.79 -8.94
CA PRO A 138 -21.14 6.67 -10.10
C PRO A 138 -21.50 5.77 -11.29
N ARG A 139 -22.60 6.08 -11.99
CA ARG A 139 -23.09 5.31 -13.15
C ARG A 139 -21.89 4.92 -14.00
N ARG A 140 -21.57 3.62 -14.05
CA ARG A 140 -20.63 3.09 -15.04
C ARG A 140 -21.16 3.54 -16.38
N PHE A 141 -20.30 4.11 -17.22
CA PHE A 141 -20.69 4.47 -18.58
C PHE A 141 -21.45 3.28 -19.18
N PRO A 142 -22.62 3.51 -19.82
CA PRO A 142 -23.29 2.44 -20.55
C PRO A 142 -22.29 1.85 -21.52
N ASP A 143 -22.26 0.52 -21.61
CA ASP A 143 -21.47 -0.20 -22.61
C ASP A 143 -21.73 0.46 -23.98
N PRO A 144 -20.69 0.65 -24.82
CA PRO A 144 -20.92 1.18 -26.16
C PRO A 144 -21.99 0.33 -26.83
N VAL A 145 -23.10 0.97 -27.19
CA VAL A 145 -24.21 0.32 -27.87
C VAL A 145 -23.61 -0.42 -29.06
N PRO A 146 -23.83 -1.74 -29.20
CA PRO A 146 -23.27 -2.48 -30.33
C PRO A 146 -23.75 -1.81 -31.61
N VAL A 147 -22.80 -1.28 -32.39
CA VAL A 147 -23.01 -0.68 -33.70
C VAL A 147 -23.42 -1.81 -34.65
N GLY A 148 -24.67 -2.25 -34.56
CA GLY A 148 -25.11 -3.48 -35.20
C GLY A 148 -26.62 -3.65 -35.34
N MET A 149 -27.41 -2.59 -35.13
CA MET A 149 -28.85 -2.58 -35.47
C MET A 149 -29.23 -1.28 -36.16
N GLN A 150 -28.67 -1.09 -37.35
CA GLN A 150 -29.33 -0.32 -38.42
C GLN A 150 -29.41 -1.23 -39.64
N ARG A 151 -30.47 -2.04 -39.71
CA ARG A 151 -31.03 -2.59 -40.95
C ARG A 151 -32.53 -2.75 -40.78
#